data_AF-A0A7Z0Q3G4-F1
#
_entry.id   AF-A0A7Z0Q3G4-F1
#
_cell.length_a   1.000
_cell.length_b   1.000
_cell.length_c   1.000
_cell.angle_alpha   90.00
_cell.angle_beta   90.00
_cell.angle_gamma   90.00
#
_symmetry.space_group_name_H-M   'P 1'
#
loop_
_entity.id
_entity.type
_entity.pdbx_description
1 polymer ?
#
loop_
_entity_poly.entity_id
_entity_poly.type
_entity_poly.pdbx_seq_one_letter_code
_entity_poly.pdbx_strand_id
1 'polypeptide(L)' 'MPSPFDAPTPFLVLVNARGERSLWPAWRETPAGWAVLFGPAPREECEGRLPLP' A
#
# COMPACT_ATOMS: atom_id res chain seq x y z
N MET A 1 2.29 -21.88 -7.00
CA MET A 1 1.37 -22.32 -5.93
C MET A 1 1.69 -21.47 -4.71
N PRO A 2 0.82 -20.56 -4.26
CA PRO A 2 1.07 -19.81 -3.04
C PRO A 2 1.02 -20.79 -1.85
N SER A 3 2.10 -20.82 -1.05
CA SER A 3 2.12 -21.55 0.21
C SER A 3 1.07 -20.94 1.16
N PRO A 4 0.40 -21.71 2.01
CA PRO A 4 -0.57 -21.20 3.00
C PRO A 4 0.08 -20.28 4.06
N PHE A 5 1.41 -20.23 4.12
CA PHE A 5 2.20 -19.28 4.92
C PHE A 5 2.57 -18.00 4.18
N ASP A 6 2.37 -17.96 2.86
CA ASP A 6 2.60 -16.82 1.99
C ASP A 6 1.30 -16.00 1.86
N ALA A 7 0.55 -15.88 2.95
CA ALA A 7 -0.59 -14.97 2.98
C ALA A 7 -0.04 -13.57 2.64
N PRO A 8 -0.43 -12.98 1.49
CA PRO A 8 0.15 -11.71 1.07
C PRO A 8 -0.17 -10.70 2.16
N THR A 9 0.87 -10.19 2.81
CA THR A 9 0.69 -9.20 3.85
C THR A 9 0.02 -7.99 3.21
N PRO A 10 -1.12 -7.49 3.72
CA PRO A 10 -1.84 -6.42 3.08
C PRO A 10 -0.99 -5.13 3.07
N PHE A 11 -1.09 -4.40 1.96
CA PHE A 11 -0.47 -3.09 1.76
C PHE A 11 -1.55 -2.01 1.62
N LEU A 12 -1.14 -0.79 1.91
CA LEU A 12 -1.89 0.44 1.74
C LEU A 12 -1.15 1.31 0.73
N VAL A 13 -1.90 2.02 -0.09
CA VAL A 13 -1.38 3.14 -0.87
C VAL A 13 -1.68 4.38 -0.06
N LEU A 14 -0.63 5.05 0.40
CA LEU A 14 -0.75 6.34 1.06
C LEU A 14 -0.58 7.45 0.04
N VAL A 15 -1.24 8.58 0.29
CA VAL A 15 -1.08 9.82 -0.45
C VAL A 15 -0.75 10.95 0.52
N ASN A 16 0.20 11.81 0.18
CA ASN A 16 0.50 12.99 0.96
C ASN A 16 -0.25 14.23 0.43
N ALA A 17 -0.15 15.34 1.15
CA ALA A 17 -0.76 16.61 0.75
C ALA A 17 -0.24 17.17 -0.60
N ARG A 18 0.90 16.67 -1.10
CA ARG A 18 1.49 17.03 -2.40
C ARG A 18 1.01 16.13 -3.54
N GLY A 19 0.15 15.14 -3.25
CA GLY A 19 -0.34 14.18 -4.24
C GLY A 19 0.64 13.04 -4.55
N GLU A 20 1.76 12.95 -3.83
CA GLU A 20 2.72 11.86 -3.97
C GLU A 20 2.14 10.60 -3.33
N ARG A 21 2.29 9.46 -4.00
CA ARG A 21 1.77 8.17 -3.55
C ARG A 21 2.92 7.30 -3.08
N SER A 22 2.73 6.59 -1.98
CA SER A 22 3.73 5.67 -1.44
C SER A 22 3.08 4.36 -1.00
N LEU A 23 3.78 3.25 -1.21
CA LEU A 23 3.33 1.94 -0.75
C LEU A 23 3.72 1.78 0.72
N TRP A 24 2.73 1.49 1.56
CA TRP A 24 2.93 1.34 2.99
C TRP A 24 2.38 0.00 3.49
N PRO A 25 3.13 -0.75 4.30
CA PRO A 25 2.62 -2.00 4.88
C PRO A 25 1.47 -1.73 5.85
N ALA A 26 0.34 -2.45 5.72
CA ALA A 26 -0.86 -2.21 6.53
C ALA A 26 -0.68 -2.54 8.03
N TRP A 27 0.35 -3.32 8.38
CA TRP A 27 0.70 -3.66 9.76
C TRP A 27 1.55 -2.59 10.46
N ARG A 28 2.06 -1.59 9.74
CA ARG A 28 2.76 -0.45 10.33
C ARG A 28 1.80 0.71 10.51
N GLU A 29 2.00 1.46 11.60
CA GLU A 29 1.31 2.74 11.79
C GLU A 29 1.58 3.67 10.61
N THR A 30 0.53 4.34 10.14
CA THR A 30 0.61 5.30 9.06
C THR A 30 1.32 6.58 9.53
N PRO A 31 2.33 7.06 8.80
CA PRO A 31 3.07 8.26 9.17
C PRO A 31 2.17 9.50 9.15
N ALA A 32 2.43 10.44 10.07
CA ALA A 32 1.72 11.71 10.11
C ALA A 32 1.87 12.48 8.80
N GLY A 33 0.77 13.08 8.32
CA GLY A 33 0.74 13.82 7.05
C GLY A 33 0.51 12.96 5.80
N TRP A 34 0.32 11.65 5.97
CA TRP A 34 -0.08 10.74 4.92
C TRP A 34 -1.49 10.21 5.17
N ALA A 35 -2.31 10.16 4.12
CA ALA A 35 -3.67 9.64 4.16
C ALA A 35 -3.75 8.32 3.38
N VAL A 36 -4.60 7.40 3.83
CA VAL A 36 -4.85 6.14 3.12
C VAL A 36 -5.69 6.44 1.88
N LEU A 37 -5.13 6.20 0.70
CA LEU A 37 -5.81 6.35 -0.59
C LEU A 37 -6.47 5.04 -1.04
N PHE A 38 -5.81 3.89 -0.80
CA PHE A 38 -6.27 2.58 -1.25
C PHE A 38 -5.73 1.45 -0.35
N GLY A 39 -6.44 0.32 -0.28
CA GLY A 39 -6.12 -0.82 0.57
C GLY A 39 -6.92 -0.86 1.89
N PRO A 40 -6.69 -1.84 2.78
CA PRO A 40 -5.69 -2.92 2.67
C PRO A 40 -5.96 -3.87 1.50
N ALA A 41 -4.95 -4.08 0.65
CA ALA A 41 -5.04 -4.93 -0.55
C ALA A 41 -3.70 -5.67 -0.79
N PRO A 42 -3.67 -6.71 -1.65
CA PRO A 42 -2.43 -7.35 -2.07
C PRO A 42 -1.49 -6.34 -2.74
N ARG A 43 -0.17 -6.59 -2.62
CA ARG A 43 0.86 -5.72 -3.21
C ARG A 43 0.63 -5.45 -4.69
N GLU A 44 0.26 -6.46 -5.45
CA GLU A 44 0.00 -6.38 -6.89
C GLU A 44 -1.13 -5.38 -7.22
N GLU A 45 -2.19 -5.33 -6.41
CA GLU A 45 -3.26 -4.34 -6.57
C GLU A 45 -2.81 -2.92 -6.22
N CYS A 46 -1.94 -2.78 -5.21
CA CYS A 46 -1.40 -1.49 -4.81
C CYS A 46 -0.37 -0.95 -5.82
N GLU A 47 0.44 -1.81 -6.45
CA GLU A 47 1.45 -1.41 -7.44
C GLU A 47 0.81 -0.78 -8.68
N GLY A 48 -0.34 -1.28 -9.13
CA GLY A 48 -1.10 -0.65 -10.22
C GLY A 48 -1.66 0.75 -9.91
N ARG A 49 -1.64 1.16 -8.64
CA ARG A 49 -2.10 2.49 -8.18
C ARG A 49 -0.96 3.49 -8.00
N LEU A 50 0.30 3.04 -8.05
CA LEU A 50 1.47 3.93 -7.98
C LEU A 50 1.63 4.69 -9.31
N PRO A 51 2.16 5.92 -9.28
CA PRO A 51 2.50 6.62 -10.51
C PRO A 51 3.49 5.76 -11.31
N LEU A 52 3.17 5.53 -12.59
CA LEU A 52 4.09 4.90 -13.54
C LEU A 52 5.36 5.78 -13.64
N PRO A 53 6.55 5.18 -13.84
CA PRO A 53 7.79 5.93 -14.05
C PRO A 53 7.72 6.87 -15.25
#